data_AF-A0A965HJL4-F1
#
_entry.id   AF-A0A965HJL4-F1
#
_cell.length_a   1.000
_cell.length_b   1.000
_cell.length_c   1.000
_cell.angle_alpha   90.00
_cell.angle_beta   90.00
_cell.angle_gamma   90.00
#
_symmetry.space_group_name_H-M   'P 1'
#
loop_
_entity.id
_entity.type
_entity.pdbx_description
1 polymer ?
#
loop_
_entity_poly.entity_id
_entity_poly.type
_entity_poly.pdbx_seq_one_letter_code
_entity_poly.pdbx_strand_id
1 'polypeptide(L)' 'MLRLLLWLVLILGLPLFAPAEETPSKKCTWAEEAVWYQIFPERFRNGDPKNDPTAEYARVPDKAKAKWKIMPWTK' A
#
# COMPACT_ATOMS: atom_id res chain seq x y z
N MET A 1 28.18 6.42 48.86
CA MET A 1 27.28 7.11 47.91
C MET A 1 27.38 6.55 46.49
N LEU A 2 28.58 6.29 45.96
CA LEU A 2 28.80 5.68 44.63
C LEU A 2 28.11 4.32 44.41
N ARG A 3 28.10 3.44 45.42
CA ARG A 3 27.39 2.15 45.38
C ARG A 3 25.88 2.30 45.21
N LEU A 4 25.27 3.31 45.83
CA LEU A 4 23.81 3.54 45.75
C LEU A 4 23.40 4.02 44.35
N LEU A 5 24.23 4.87 43.73
CA LEU A 5 24.05 5.34 42.35
C LEU A 5 24.17 4.19 41.34
N LEU A 6 25.09 3.24 41.56
CA LEU A 6 25.21 2.04 40.73
C LEU A 6 23.96 1.16 40.78
N TRP A 7 23.35 0.98 41.96
CA TRP A 7 22.09 0.25 42.10
C TRP A 7 20.92 0.98 41.44
N LEU A 8 20.89 2.31 41.53
CA LEU A 8 19.85 3.14 40.91
C LEU A 8 19.90 3.05 39.38
N VAL A 9 21.10 3.08 38.79
CA VAL A 9 21.31 2.90 37.34
C VAL A 9 20.94 1.49 36.89
N LEU A 10 21.24 0.46 37.69
CA LEU A 10 20.86 -0.91 37.36
C LEU A 10 19.32 -1.05 37.32
N ILE A 11 18.63 -0.55 38.34
CA ILE A 11 17.17 -0.71 38.49
C ILE A 11 16.40 0.14 37.46
N LEU A 12 16.87 1.35 37.14
CA LEU A 12 16.25 2.21 36.11
C LEU A 12 16.63 1.84 34.67
N GLY A 13 17.75 1.15 34.46
CA GLY A 13 18.17 0.69 33.13
C GLY A 13 17.48 -0.60 32.67
N LEU A 14 17.03 -1.44 33.60
CA LEU A 14 16.42 -2.75 33.33
C LEU A 14 15.09 -2.71 32.53
N PRO A 15 14.14 -1.78 32.74
CA PRO A 15 12.87 -1.79 31.98
C PRO A 15 12.99 -1.19 30.57
N LEU A 16 14.10 -0.50 30.23
CA LEU A 16 14.33 0.04 28.88
C LEU A 16 14.69 -1.04 27.85
N PHE A 17 15.13 -2.22 28.30
CA PHE A 17 15.49 -3.36 27.47
C PHE A 17 14.44 -4.48 27.50
N ALA A 18 13.22 -4.20 27.99
CA ALA A 18 12.12 -5.15 27.79
C ALA A 18 11.89 -5.29 26.28
N PRO A 19 12.00 -6.51 25.69
CA PRO A 19 11.63 -6.71 24.31
C PRO A 19 10.17 -6.33 24.15
N ALA A 20 9.85 -5.53 23.13
CA ALA A 20 8.47 -5.24 22.80
C ALA A 20 7.73 -6.57 22.60
N GLU A 21 6.57 -6.76 23.24
CA GLU A 21 5.73 -7.90 22.95
C GLU A 21 5.33 -7.84 21.47
N GLU A 22 5.95 -8.68 20.65
CA GLU A 22 5.50 -8.91 19.29
C GLU A 22 4.10 -9.52 19.39
N THR A 23 3.08 -8.68 19.18
CA THR A 23 1.73 -9.15 18.99
C THR A 23 1.79 -10.13 17.83
N PRO A 24 1.35 -11.40 17.97
CA PRO A 24 1.49 -12.38 16.91
C PRO A 24 0.78 -11.83 15.68
N SER A 25 1.57 -11.33 14.73
CA SER A 25 1.10 -10.90 13.43
C SER A 25 0.41 -12.13 12.84
N LYS A 26 -0.89 -12.02 12.64
CA LYS A 26 -1.71 -13.10 12.10
C LYS A 26 -1.18 -13.37 10.69
N LYS A 27 -0.24 -14.30 10.56
CA LYS A 27 0.42 -14.62 9.30
C LYS A 27 -0.65 -15.01 8.29
N CYS A 28 -0.71 -14.30 7.17
CA CYS A 28 -1.57 -14.65 6.05
C CYS A 28 -0.93 -15.79 5.27
N THR A 29 -1.06 -17.02 5.78
CA THR A 29 -0.44 -18.22 5.20
C THR A 29 -0.85 -18.43 3.74
N TRP A 30 -2.08 -18.06 3.36
CA TRP A 30 -2.55 -18.17 1.97
C TRP A 30 -1.74 -17.30 1.00
N ALA A 31 -1.22 -16.16 1.45
CA ALA A 31 -0.49 -15.22 0.59
C ALA A 31 0.92 -15.74 0.27
N GLU A 32 1.47 -16.60 1.15
CA GLU A 32 2.79 -17.24 0.97
C GLU A 32 2.74 -18.30 -0.15
N GLU A 33 1.59 -18.94 -0.34
CA GLU A 33 1.39 -20.01 -1.33
C GLU A 33 0.73 -19.51 -2.64
N ALA A 34 0.36 -18.22 -2.71
CA ALA A 34 -0.37 -17.67 -3.85
C ALA A 34 0.53 -17.29 -5.03
N VAL A 35 0.00 -17.43 -6.25
CA VAL A 35 0.57 -16.85 -7.47
C VAL A 35 -0.15 -15.55 -7.79
N TRP A 36 0.62 -14.47 -7.97
CA TRP A 36 0.09 -13.12 -8.16
C TRP A 36 0.15 -12.70 -9.62
N TYR A 37 -0.99 -12.21 -10.13
CA TYR A 37 -1.08 -11.56 -11.43
C TYR A 37 -1.31 -10.07 -11.23
N GLN A 38 -0.37 -9.25 -11.71
CA GLN A 38 -0.56 -7.81 -11.78
C GLN A 38 -1.35 -7.45 -13.04
N ILE A 39 -2.47 -6.76 -12.87
CA ILE A 39 -3.36 -6.35 -13.95
C ILE A 39 -3.39 -4.83 -14.04
N PHE A 40 -3.25 -4.28 -15.25
CA PHE A 40 -3.59 -2.90 -15.57
C PHE A 40 -4.99 -2.89 -16.21
N PRO A 41 -6.07 -2.55 -15.48
CA PRO A 41 -7.44 -2.77 -15.95
C PRO A 41 -7.74 -2.10 -17.30
N GLU A 42 -7.32 -0.85 -17.46
CA GLU A 42 -7.43 -0.04 -18.68
C GLU A 42 -6.78 -0.70 -19.92
N ARG A 43 -5.84 -1.63 -19.70
CA ARG A 43 -4.99 -2.22 -20.75
C ARG A 43 -5.16 -3.74 -20.87
N PHE A 44 -6.06 -4.33 -20.10
CA PHE A 44 -6.23 -5.78 -20.04
C PHE A 44 -7.35 -6.26 -20.98
N ARG A 45 -8.58 -5.78 -20.76
CA ARG A 45 -9.75 -6.09 -21.59
C ARG A 45 -10.87 -5.10 -21.31
N ASN A 46 -11.42 -4.47 -22.35
CA ASN A 46 -12.66 -3.70 -22.22
C ASN A 46 -13.87 -4.66 -22.34
N GLY A 47 -14.49 -4.97 -21.21
CA GLY A 47 -15.65 -5.87 -21.15
C GLY A 47 -17.02 -5.18 -21.20
N ASP A 48 -17.06 -3.86 -20.99
CA ASP A 48 -18.29 -3.08 -20.97
C ASP A 48 -18.03 -1.64 -21.44
N PRO A 49 -18.18 -1.37 -22.75
CA PRO A 49 -17.93 -0.03 -23.31
C PRO A 49 -18.83 1.07 -22.76
N LYS A 50 -19.93 0.73 -22.05
CA LYS A 50 -20.83 1.74 -21.47
C LYS A 50 -20.19 2.49 -20.30
N ASN A 51 -19.14 1.93 -19.71
CA ASN A 51 -18.38 2.56 -18.63
C ASN A 51 -17.04 3.13 -19.08
N ASP A 52 -16.81 3.23 -20.40
CA ASP A 52 -15.64 3.91 -20.94
C ASP A 52 -15.52 5.32 -20.32
N PRO A 53 -14.31 5.73 -19.92
CA PRO A 53 -14.13 7.01 -19.24
C PRO A 53 -14.59 8.15 -20.12
N THR A 54 -15.21 9.18 -19.57
CA THR A 54 -15.47 10.43 -20.30
C THR A 54 -14.34 11.44 -20.07
N ALA A 55 -14.28 12.51 -20.88
CA ALA A 55 -13.31 13.59 -20.65
C ALA A 55 -13.50 14.25 -19.27
N GLU A 56 -14.75 14.35 -18.81
CA GLU A 56 -15.12 14.84 -17.48
C GLU A 56 -14.62 13.89 -16.39
N TYR A 57 -14.90 12.59 -16.53
CA TYR A 57 -14.46 11.57 -15.57
C TYR A 57 -12.93 11.51 -15.46
N ALA A 58 -12.23 11.60 -16.60
CA ALA A 58 -10.77 11.62 -16.67
C ALA A 58 -10.14 12.98 -16.26
N ARG A 59 -10.95 13.96 -15.84
CA ARG A 59 -10.51 15.30 -15.41
C ARG A 59 -9.63 15.99 -16.45
N VAL A 60 -9.98 15.84 -17.73
CA VAL A 60 -9.25 16.44 -18.85
C VAL A 60 -9.38 17.97 -18.78
N PRO A 61 -8.29 18.74 -18.89
CA PRO A 61 -8.37 20.21 -18.93
C PRO A 61 -9.25 20.69 -20.08
N ASP A 62 -10.00 21.78 -19.89
CA ASP A 62 -10.98 22.27 -20.87
C ASP A 62 -10.40 22.48 -22.28
N LYS A 63 -9.17 23.01 -22.35
CA LYS A 63 -8.43 23.20 -23.61
C LYS A 63 -8.15 21.92 -24.40
N ALA A 64 -8.21 20.76 -23.75
CA ALA A 64 -7.93 19.45 -24.33
C ALA A 64 -9.18 18.57 -24.49
N LYS A 65 -10.31 18.90 -23.85
CA LYS A 65 -11.56 18.12 -23.92
C LYS A 65 -12.04 17.88 -25.35
N ALA A 66 -11.99 18.91 -26.20
CA ALA A 66 -12.41 18.81 -27.59
C ALA A 66 -11.61 17.80 -28.44
N LYS A 67 -10.39 17.44 -28.01
CA LYS A 67 -9.52 16.46 -28.70
C LYS A 67 -9.47 15.12 -27.98
N TRP A 68 -10.16 14.98 -26.85
CA TRP A 68 -10.14 13.77 -26.06
C TRP A 68 -10.92 12.66 -26.79
N LYS A 69 -10.38 11.43 -26.74
CA LYS A 69 -11.01 10.23 -27.29
C LYS A 69 -10.48 8.99 -26.59
N ILE A 70 -11.31 7.95 -26.54
CA ILE A 70 -10.87 6.60 -26.18
C ILE A 70 -9.90 6.09 -27.24
N MET A 71 -8.81 5.49 -26.79
CA MET A 71 -7.78 4.91 -27.65
C MET A 71 -7.73 3.40 -27.41
N PRO A 72 -8.05 2.58 -28.43
CA PRO A 72 -7.87 1.14 -28.33
C PRO A 72 -6.42 0.80 -28.00
N TRP A 73 -6.23 -0.21 -27.16
CA TRP A 73 -4.90 -0.67 -26.79
C TRP A 73 -4.27 -1.57 -27.86
N THR A 74 -5.09 -2.39 -28.51
CA THR A 74 -4.69 -3.28 -29.58
C THR A 74 -4.82 -2.57 -30.93
N LYS A 75 -3.89 -2.88 -31.85
CA LYS A 75 -3.94 -2.41 -33.25
C LYS A 75 -5.07 -3.06 -34.02
#